data_AF-A0A1W9MQM6-F1
#
_entry.id   AF-A0A1W9MQM6-F1
#
_cell.length_a   1.000
_cell.length_b   1.000
_cell.length_c   1.000
_cell.angle_alpha   90.00
_cell.angle_beta   90.00
_cell.angle_gamma   90.00
#
_symmetry.space_group_name_H-M   'P 1'
#
loop_
_entity.id
_entity.type
_entity.pdbx_description
1 polymer ?
#
loop_
_entity_poly.entity_id
_entity_poly.type
_entity_poly.pdbx_seq_one_letter_code
_entity_poly.pdbx_strand_id
1 'polypeptide(L)'
;MKTLLAFILPLPIIIFFFVISRKIHKNVGYIGRLILNLLFAFIVSLSIISAFLWINKEDLKKFQAMKSDRFKSRAVSGRMKPLQLSPQTVSVNAQAILFHLALPEGGKFAKGASFYLSFTSDKPEVIKIETPVYTVPCKFVSVPIRVCEGKAAITVEAKIYYTLAENNRQYFFKKIVKLNLPVYIGETGNESITVLYGFVTTKN
;
A
#
# COMPACT_ATOMS: atom_id res chain seq x y z
N MET A 1 14.02 -6.44 16.24
CA MET A 1 14.26 -5.94 17.61
C MET A 1 14.19 -4.42 17.80
N LYS A 2 14.22 -3.55 16.75
CA LYS A 2 14.11 -2.09 16.93
C LYS A 2 12.68 -1.55 17.18
N THR A 3 11.64 -2.34 16.92
CA THR A 3 10.24 -1.96 17.12
C THR A 3 9.77 -1.98 18.57
N LEU A 4 10.43 -2.75 19.44
CA LEU A 4 10.03 -2.85 20.86
C LEU A 4 10.42 -1.59 21.67
N LEU A 5 11.50 -0.91 21.27
CA LEU A 5 12.00 0.30 21.95
C LEU A 5 11.12 1.54 21.74
N ALA A 6 10.36 1.60 20.64
CA ALA A 6 9.49 2.74 20.33
C ALA A 6 8.27 2.84 21.26
N PHE A 7 7.84 1.72 21.87
CA PHE A 7 6.70 1.69 22.79
C PHE A 7 7.08 1.95 24.26
N ILE A 8 8.35 1.82 24.64
CA ILE A 8 8.78 1.97 26.04
C ILE A 8 9.10 3.43 26.39
N LEU A 9 9.47 4.26 25.40
CA LEU A 9 9.88 5.64 25.64
C LEU A 9 8.78 6.61 26.16
N PRO A 10 7.49 6.52 25.77
CA PRO A 10 6.48 7.49 26.23
C PRO A 10 5.92 7.18 27.63
N LEU A 11 6.04 5.94 28.11
CA LEU A 11 5.50 5.50 29.41
C LEU A 11 5.96 6.32 30.61
N PRO A 12 7.27 6.59 30.82
CA PRO A 12 7.72 7.39 31.96
C PRO A 12 7.26 8.86 31.89
N ILE A 13 7.14 9.41 30.68
CA ILE A 13 6.67 10.78 30.46
C ILE A 13 5.18 10.90 30.82
N ILE A 14 4.36 9.94 30.38
CA ILE A 14 2.92 9.91 30.69
C ILE A 14 2.69 9.79 32.21
N ILE A 15 3.46 8.93 32.89
CA ILE A 15 3.37 8.76 34.35
C ILE A 15 3.77 10.05 35.08
N PHE A 16 4.84 10.72 34.65
CA PHE A 16 5.29 11.98 35.24
C PHE A 16 4.25 13.10 35.12
N PHE A 17 3.64 13.26 33.94
CA PHE A 17 2.57 14.24 33.73
C PHE A 17 1.30 13.90 34.55
N PHE A 18 0.97 12.62 34.70
CA PHE A 18 -0.15 12.20 35.53
C PHE A 18 0.05 12.54 37.02
N VAL A 19 1.27 12.36 37.54
CA VAL A 19 1.63 12.71 38.93
C VAL A 19 1.59 14.23 39.14
N ILE A 20 2.10 15.02 38.21
CA ILE A 20 2.04 16.50 38.27
C ILE A 20 0.59 16.99 38.22
N SER A 21 -0.22 16.45 37.31
CA SER A 21 -1.64 16.81 37.19
C SER A 21 -2.39 16.57 38.50
N ARG A 22 -2.17 15.41 39.16
CA ARG A 22 -2.75 15.12 40.48
C ARG A 22 -2.35 16.12 41.57
N LYS A 23 -1.12 16.65 41.52
CA LYS A 23 -0.62 17.61 42.53
C LYS A 23 -1.20 19.00 42.31
N ILE A 24 -1.39 19.43 41.06
CA ILE A 24 -1.97 20.73 40.69
C ILE A 24 -3.49 20.76 40.95
N HIS A 25 -4.17 19.61 40.86
CA HIS A 25 -5.62 19.49 41.05
C HIS A 25 -6.17 19.97 42.40
N LYS A 26 -5.33 20.11 43.44
CA LYS A 26 -5.77 20.52 44.78
C LYS A 26 -6.08 22.02 44.91
N ASN A 27 -5.55 22.89 44.05
CA ASN A 27 -5.67 24.36 44.18
C ASN A 27 -6.35 25.07 43.01
N VAL A 28 -6.80 24.34 41.97
CA VAL A 28 -7.33 24.95 40.76
C VAL A 28 -8.83 24.71 40.65
N GLY A 29 -9.59 25.81 40.55
CA GLY A 29 -11.05 25.80 40.36
C GLY A 29 -11.49 25.08 39.07
N TYR A 30 -12.80 24.86 38.94
CA TYR A 30 -13.40 24.04 37.88
C TYR A 30 -12.94 24.41 36.45
N ILE A 31 -12.81 25.71 36.16
CA ILE A 31 -12.41 26.21 34.84
C ILE A 31 -10.97 25.81 34.50
N GLY A 32 -10.04 25.89 35.45
CA GLY A 32 -8.65 25.52 35.19
C GLY A 32 -8.46 24.01 35.00
N ARG A 33 -9.32 23.17 35.61
CA ARG A 33 -9.35 21.72 35.35
C ARG A 33 -9.79 21.40 33.93
N LEU A 34 -10.78 22.11 33.41
CA LEU A 34 -11.25 21.94 32.03
C LEU A 34 -10.16 22.30 31.02
N ILE A 35 -9.48 23.43 31.22
CA ILE A 35 -8.39 23.88 30.35
C ILE A 35 -7.22 22.90 30.36
N LEU A 36 -6.83 22.38 31.53
CA LEU A 36 -5.72 21.43 31.66
C LEU A 36 -6.02 20.10 30.94
N ASN A 37 -7.26 19.60 31.04
CA ASN A 37 -7.68 18.38 30.34
C ASN A 37 -7.70 18.55 28.82
N LEU A 38 -8.16 19.71 28.32
CA LEU A 38 -8.13 20.03 26.89
C LEU A 38 -6.70 20.11 26.37
N LEU A 39 -5.79 20.74 27.12
CA LEU A 39 -4.38 20.84 26.76
C LEU A 39 -3.72 19.45 26.70
N PHE A 40 -4.04 18.58 27.67
CA PHE A 40 -3.53 17.22 27.70
C PHE A 40 -4.02 16.39 26.49
N ALA A 41 -5.32 16.46 26.19
CA ALA A 41 -5.89 15.78 25.02
C ALA A 41 -5.24 16.25 23.71
N PHE A 42 -4.95 17.55 23.60
CA PHE A 42 -4.28 18.12 22.44
C PHE A 42 -2.83 17.60 22.29
N ILE A 43 -2.06 17.56 23.37
CA ILE A 43 -0.67 17.04 23.36
C ILE A 43 -0.63 15.55 22.99
N VAL A 44 -1.57 14.75 23.50
CA VAL A 44 -1.68 13.33 23.16
C VAL A 44 -2.02 13.16 21.68
N SER A 45 -2.97 13.95 21.15
CA SER A 45 -3.35 13.90 19.74
C SER A 45 -2.18 14.26 18.81
N LEU A 46 -1.41 15.30 19.11
CA LEU A 46 -0.23 15.70 18.33
C LEU A 46 0.86 14.62 18.34
N SER A 47 1.03 13.94 19.48
CA SER A 47 2.00 12.85 19.63
C SER A 47 1.62 11.61 18.81
N ILE A 48 0.32 11.30 18.70
CA ILE A 48 -0.18 10.21 17.86
C ILE A 48 0.00 10.56 16.38
N ILE A 49 -0.32 11.80 15.97
CA ILE A 49 -0.16 12.25 14.58
C ILE A 49 1.31 12.23 14.16
N SER A 50 2.23 12.66 15.03
CA SER A 50 3.67 12.64 14.72
C SER A 50 4.22 11.21 14.58
N ALA A 51 3.79 10.28 15.43
CA ALA A 51 4.14 8.86 15.31
C ALA A 51 3.61 8.24 14.01
N PHE A 52 2.37 8.55 13.62
CA PHE A 52 1.76 8.07 12.37
C PHE A 52 2.47 8.61 11.12
N LEU A 53 2.88 9.88 11.15
CA LEU A 53 3.67 10.48 10.07
C LEU A 53 5.08 9.89 9.97
N TRP A 54 5.70 9.52 11.10
CA TRP A 54 7.02 8.91 11.11
C TRP A 54 7.03 7.49 10.56
N ILE A 55 6.04 6.65 10.93
CA ILE A 55 5.87 5.29 10.39
C ILE A 55 5.73 5.33 8.86
N ASN A 56 4.88 6.23 8.34
CA ASN A 56 4.71 6.41 6.89
C ASN A 56 6.01 6.81 6.17
N LYS A 57 6.88 7.62 6.80
CA LYS A 57 8.13 8.08 6.17
C LYS A 57 9.15 6.96 6.01
N GLU A 58 9.30 6.08 7.00
CA GLU A 58 10.27 4.98 6.95
C GLU A 58 9.82 3.89 5.96
N ASP A 59 8.52 3.62 5.91
CA ASP A 59 7.96 2.72 4.89
C ASP A 59 8.15 3.33 3.50
N LEU A 60 7.88 4.63 3.31
CA LEU A 60 8.09 5.32 2.03
C LEU A 60 9.56 5.27 1.57
N LYS A 61 10.53 5.38 2.48
CA LYS A 61 11.96 5.25 2.15
C LYS A 61 12.34 3.82 1.74
N LYS A 62 11.84 2.80 2.45
CA LYS A 62 12.03 1.39 2.05
C LYS A 62 11.41 1.11 0.68
N PHE A 63 10.26 1.70 0.39
CA PHE A 63 9.61 1.62 -0.92
C PHE A 63 10.42 2.32 -2.02
N GLN A 64 11.04 3.47 -1.73
CA GLN A 64 11.91 4.16 -2.69
C GLN A 64 13.21 3.39 -2.95
N ALA A 65 13.81 2.78 -1.93
CA ALA A 65 15.00 1.93 -2.08
C ALA A 65 14.72 0.66 -2.92
N MET A 66 13.55 0.04 -2.77
CA MET A 66 13.13 -1.10 -3.61
C MET A 66 12.94 -0.75 -5.10
N LYS A 67 12.77 0.54 -5.43
CA LYS A 67 12.50 1.00 -6.80
C LYS A 67 13.74 1.00 -7.70
N SER A 68 14.94 0.95 -7.13
CA SER A 68 16.23 1.03 -7.84
C SER A 68 16.58 -0.27 -8.60
N ASP A 69 16.28 -1.44 -8.03
CA ASP A 69 16.98 -2.68 -8.46
C ASP A 69 16.16 -3.64 -9.32
N ARG A 70 14.85 -3.43 -9.54
CA ARG A 70 13.99 -4.45 -10.16
C ARG A 70 13.36 -4.16 -11.53
N PHE A 71 13.60 -3.01 -12.15
CA PHE A 71 12.88 -2.70 -13.40
C PHE A 71 13.77 -2.11 -14.51
N LYS A 72 14.54 -2.98 -15.17
CA LYS A 72 15.01 -2.77 -16.56
C LYS A 72 14.27 -3.72 -17.50
N SER A 73 13.03 -3.40 -17.86
CA SER A 73 12.37 -4.04 -19.01
C SER A 73 12.45 -3.12 -20.23
N ARG A 74 13.37 -3.41 -21.16
CA ARG A 74 13.37 -2.78 -22.50
C ARG A 74 12.10 -3.22 -23.22
N ALA A 75 11.28 -2.24 -23.62
CA ALA A 75 10.15 -2.48 -24.50
C ALA A 75 10.66 -2.80 -25.91
N VAL A 76 10.73 -4.09 -26.25
CA VAL A 76 10.97 -4.55 -27.62
C VAL A 76 9.62 -4.68 -28.32
N SER A 77 9.45 -3.90 -29.38
CA SER A 77 8.29 -3.95 -30.29
C SER A 77 8.09 -5.36 -30.84
N GLY A 78 6.86 -5.89 -30.81
CA GLY A 78 6.46 -7.03 -31.64
C GLY A 78 5.55 -8.09 -30.99
N ARG A 79 5.73 -8.45 -29.72
CA ARG A 79 4.82 -9.35 -28.98
C ARG A 79 4.85 -8.95 -27.51
N MET A 80 3.69 -8.63 -26.91
CA MET A 80 3.62 -8.33 -25.49
C MET A 80 3.95 -9.60 -24.70
N LYS A 81 5.22 -9.79 -24.35
CA LYS A 81 5.63 -10.85 -23.44
C LYS A 81 5.08 -10.50 -22.05
N PRO A 82 4.42 -11.44 -21.35
CA PRO A 82 4.00 -11.21 -19.98
C PRO A 82 5.22 -10.88 -19.12
N LEU A 83 5.07 -9.88 -18.24
CA LEU A 83 6.10 -9.54 -17.29
C LEU A 83 6.04 -10.57 -16.15
N GLN A 84 7.08 -11.38 -16.04
CA GLN A 84 7.21 -12.37 -14.98
C GLN A 84 7.65 -11.69 -13.68
N LEU A 85 6.84 -11.82 -12.63
CA LEU A 85 7.17 -11.35 -11.28
C LEU A 85 7.91 -12.44 -10.50
N SER A 86 8.65 -12.02 -9.47
CA SER A 86 9.30 -12.96 -8.54
C SER A 86 8.24 -13.77 -7.79
N PRO A 87 8.49 -15.07 -7.54
CA PRO A 87 7.58 -15.88 -6.73
C PRO A 87 7.35 -15.30 -5.34
N GLN A 88 6.15 -15.47 -4.80
CA GLN A 88 5.80 -15.08 -3.44
C GLN A 88 5.32 -16.30 -2.63
N THR A 89 5.67 -16.32 -1.35
CA THR A 89 5.15 -17.30 -0.38
C THR A 89 4.05 -16.65 0.45
N VAL A 90 2.89 -17.29 0.49
CA VAL A 90 1.64 -16.74 1.00
C VAL A 90 1.04 -17.73 2.00
N SER A 91 0.49 -17.22 3.09
CA SER A 91 -0.17 -18.05 4.10
C SER A 91 -1.52 -18.56 3.59
N VAL A 92 -1.93 -19.76 4.03
CA VAL A 92 -3.31 -20.27 3.88
C VAL A 92 -4.37 -19.34 4.48
N ASN A 93 -3.98 -18.42 5.35
CA ASN A 93 -4.88 -17.42 5.93
C ASN A 93 -5.07 -16.18 5.05
N ALA A 94 -4.43 -16.11 3.87
CA ALA A 94 -4.51 -14.94 3.02
C ALA A 94 -5.92 -14.75 2.43
N GLN A 95 -6.49 -13.56 2.63
CA GLN A 95 -7.86 -13.24 2.23
C GLN A 95 -7.95 -12.33 1.01
N ALA A 96 -6.84 -11.67 0.64
CA ALA A 96 -6.85 -10.71 -0.45
C ALA A 96 -5.52 -10.61 -1.22
N ILE A 97 -5.63 -10.23 -2.49
CA ILE A 97 -4.53 -9.67 -3.29
C ILE A 97 -4.62 -8.14 -3.16
N LEU A 98 -3.54 -7.52 -2.72
CA LEU A 98 -3.39 -6.07 -2.65
C LEU A 98 -2.65 -5.60 -3.90
N PHE A 99 -3.40 -5.03 -4.84
CA PHE A 99 -2.84 -4.45 -6.06
C PHE A 99 -2.69 -2.93 -5.91
N HIS A 100 -1.46 -2.45 -6.08
CA HIS A 100 -1.13 -1.03 -6.05
C HIS A 100 -0.57 -0.59 -7.40
N LEU A 101 -1.29 0.34 -8.03
CA LEU A 101 -0.92 1.00 -9.26
C LEU A 101 -0.28 2.37 -9.00
N ALA A 102 1.01 2.47 -9.26
CA ALA A 102 1.76 3.72 -9.19
C ALA A 102 1.83 4.39 -10.57
N LEU A 103 0.97 5.37 -10.81
CA LEU A 103 1.06 6.28 -11.97
C LEU A 103 2.37 7.08 -11.94
N PRO A 104 2.87 7.59 -13.09
CA PRO A 104 3.97 8.54 -13.09
C PRO A 104 3.64 9.78 -12.26
N GLU A 105 4.66 10.54 -11.88
CA GLU A 105 4.51 11.79 -11.15
C GLU A 105 3.60 12.77 -11.91
N GLY A 106 2.67 13.42 -11.19
CA GLY A 106 1.65 14.28 -11.80
C GLY A 106 0.57 13.54 -12.62
N GLY A 107 0.67 12.22 -12.77
CA GLY A 107 -0.26 11.41 -13.53
C GLY A 107 -1.65 11.27 -12.88
N LYS A 108 -2.70 11.40 -13.68
CA LYS A 108 -4.10 11.18 -13.28
C LYS A 108 -4.78 10.21 -14.23
N PHE A 109 -5.75 9.44 -13.76
CA PHE A 109 -6.58 8.63 -14.66
C PHE A 109 -7.32 9.54 -15.65
N ALA A 110 -7.35 9.12 -16.92
CA ALA A 110 -8.02 9.88 -17.96
C ALA A 110 -9.55 9.85 -17.73
N LYS A 111 -10.19 11.03 -17.65
CA LYS A 111 -11.64 11.13 -17.51
C LYS A 111 -12.33 10.58 -18.77
N GLY A 112 -13.39 9.79 -18.59
CA GLY A 112 -14.16 9.19 -19.69
C GLY A 112 -13.46 8.03 -20.42
N ALA A 113 -12.24 7.66 -20.01
CA ALA A 113 -11.52 6.55 -20.60
C ALA A 113 -11.86 5.21 -19.91
N SER A 114 -11.89 4.13 -20.67
CA SER A 114 -12.13 2.79 -20.12
C SER A 114 -10.98 2.38 -19.17
N PHE A 115 -11.28 2.01 -17.94
CA PHE A 115 -10.31 1.31 -17.08
C PHE A 115 -10.70 -0.17 -17.02
N TYR A 116 -9.70 -1.06 -17.05
CA TYR A 116 -9.95 -2.49 -16.90
C TYR A 116 -8.76 -3.14 -16.19
N LEU A 117 -9.08 -3.92 -15.18
CA LEU A 117 -8.13 -4.73 -14.41
C LEU A 117 -8.78 -6.10 -14.19
N SER A 118 -8.11 -7.16 -14.61
CA SER A 118 -8.59 -8.54 -14.49
C SER A 118 -7.55 -9.41 -13.80
N PHE A 119 -8.02 -10.32 -12.95
CA PHE A 119 -7.22 -11.26 -12.20
C PHE A 119 -7.72 -12.68 -12.50
N THR A 120 -6.81 -13.55 -12.92
CA THR A 120 -7.11 -14.96 -13.20
C THR A 120 -6.06 -15.86 -12.55
N SER A 121 -6.46 -17.02 -12.04
CA SER A 121 -5.56 -18.06 -11.54
C SER A 121 -5.48 -19.18 -12.56
N ASP A 122 -4.29 -19.77 -12.76
CA ASP A 122 -4.12 -20.99 -13.55
C ASP A 122 -4.67 -22.24 -12.83
N LYS A 123 -4.79 -22.17 -11.50
CA LYS A 123 -5.32 -23.22 -10.62
C LYS A 123 -6.33 -22.64 -9.63
N PRO A 124 -7.60 -22.49 -10.03
CA PRO A 124 -8.66 -21.96 -9.19
C PRO A 124 -8.91 -22.75 -7.91
N GLU A 125 -8.56 -24.03 -7.88
CA GLU A 125 -8.64 -24.92 -6.72
C GLU A 125 -7.61 -24.58 -5.63
N VAL A 126 -6.48 -23.96 -6.00
CA VAL A 126 -5.45 -23.47 -5.08
C VAL A 126 -5.67 -22.00 -4.73
N ILE A 127 -5.98 -21.16 -5.72
CA ILE A 127 -6.31 -19.74 -5.52
C ILE A 127 -7.56 -19.40 -6.29
N LYS A 128 -8.67 -19.24 -5.59
CA LYS A 128 -9.93 -18.77 -6.15
C LYS A 128 -10.03 -17.25 -6.00
N ILE A 129 -10.27 -16.57 -7.11
CA ILE A 129 -10.45 -15.12 -7.16
C ILE A 129 -11.95 -14.85 -7.17
N GLU A 130 -12.47 -14.21 -6.13
CA GLU A 130 -13.92 -14.01 -5.97
C GLU A 130 -14.43 -12.84 -6.84
N THR A 131 -13.62 -11.78 -6.98
CA THR A 131 -13.96 -10.62 -7.82
C THR A 131 -12.89 -10.45 -8.90
N PRO A 132 -13.07 -11.08 -10.07
CA PRO A 132 -11.99 -11.16 -11.06
C PRO A 132 -11.80 -9.88 -11.88
N VAL A 133 -12.79 -8.99 -11.98
CA VAL A 133 -12.75 -7.84 -12.91
C VAL A 133 -13.11 -6.53 -12.22
N TYR A 134 -12.36 -5.47 -12.51
CA TYR A 134 -12.56 -4.11 -12.03
C TYR A 134 -12.54 -3.13 -13.20
N THR A 135 -13.55 -2.28 -13.29
CA THR A 135 -13.72 -1.30 -14.38
C THR A 135 -13.67 0.15 -13.92
N VAL A 136 -13.72 0.39 -12.60
CA VAL A 136 -13.64 1.72 -12.00
C VAL A 136 -12.17 2.10 -11.76
N PRO A 137 -11.69 3.26 -12.25
CA PRO A 137 -10.32 3.69 -12.04
C PRO A 137 -9.96 3.83 -10.56
N CYS A 138 -8.91 3.15 -10.13
CA CYS A 138 -8.44 3.15 -8.75
C CYS A 138 -6.93 2.89 -8.69
N LYS A 139 -6.25 3.50 -7.71
CA LYS A 139 -4.83 3.26 -7.46
C LYS A 139 -4.58 2.02 -6.62
N PHE A 140 -5.56 1.67 -5.78
CA PHE A 140 -5.50 0.56 -4.84
C PHE A 140 -6.72 -0.32 -5.05
N VAL A 141 -6.50 -1.62 -5.17
CA VAL A 141 -7.55 -2.64 -5.26
C VAL A 141 -7.22 -3.74 -4.28
N SER A 142 -8.20 -4.07 -3.44
CA SER A 142 -8.18 -5.29 -2.61
C SER A 142 -9.06 -6.32 -3.30
N VAL A 143 -8.44 -7.39 -3.81
CA VAL A 143 -9.14 -8.45 -4.54
C VAL A 143 -9.38 -9.61 -3.57
N PRO A 144 -10.63 -9.90 -3.20
CA PRO A 144 -10.93 -11.02 -2.31
C PRO A 144 -10.55 -12.35 -2.97
N ILE A 145 -9.86 -13.20 -2.20
CA ILE A 145 -9.44 -14.54 -2.63
C ILE A 145 -9.80 -15.57 -1.57
N ARG A 146 -9.91 -16.83 -2.01
CA ARG A 146 -9.83 -18.01 -1.15
C ARG A 146 -8.62 -18.82 -1.58
N VAL A 147 -7.88 -19.31 -0.60
CA VAL A 147 -6.63 -20.01 -0.83
C VAL A 147 -6.67 -21.40 -0.19
N CYS A 148 -6.02 -22.35 -0.85
CA CYS A 148 -5.73 -23.69 -0.37
C CYS A 148 -4.23 -23.94 -0.54
N GLU A 149 -3.66 -24.88 0.21
CA GLU A 149 -2.25 -25.24 0.07
C GLU A 149 -1.93 -25.70 -1.36
N GLY A 150 -0.76 -25.27 -1.86
CA GLY A 150 -0.32 -25.65 -3.20
C GLY A 150 0.48 -24.59 -3.92
N LYS A 151 0.56 -24.73 -5.25
CA LYS A 151 1.32 -23.84 -6.14
C LYS A 151 0.45 -23.40 -7.30
N ALA A 152 0.32 -22.09 -7.49
CA ALA A 152 -0.46 -21.49 -8.56
C ALA A 152 0.27 -20.28 -9.16
N ALA A 153 -0.23 -19.77 -10.28
CA ALA A 153 0.20 -18.56 -10.93
C ALA A 153 -1.01 -17.64 -11.15
N ILE A 154 -0.91 -16.42 -10.63
CA ILE A 154 -1.91 -15.37 -10.82
C ILE A 154 -1.48 -14.53 -12.00
N THR A 155 -2.36 -14.43 -12.99
CA THR A 155 -2.22 -13.49 -14.09
C THR A 155 -3.03 -12.24 -13.80
N VAL A 156 -2.39 -11.07 -13.91
CA VAL A 156 -3.06 -9.76 -13.84
C VAL A 156 -3.01 -9.12 -15.21
N GLU A 157 -4.17 -8.85 -15.81
CA GLU A 157 -4.30 -8.10 -17.04
C GLU A 157 -4.82 -6.69 -16.73
N ALA A 158 -4.07 -5.66 -17.12
CA ALA A 158 -4.43 -4.28 -16.88
C ALA A 158 -4.46 -3.50 -18.19
N LYS A 159 -5.55 -2.79 -18.45
CA LYS A 159 -5.71 -1.80 -19.52
C LYS A 159 -6.01 -0.45 -18.87
N ILE A 160 -4.97 0.38 -18.77
CA ILE A 160 -5.01 1.63 -18.02
C ILE A 160 -4.77 2.79 -18.98
N TYR A 161 -5.57 3.83 -18.79
CA TYR A 161 -5.40 5.10 -19.47
C TYR A 161 -5.19 6.23 -18.47
N TYR A 162 -4.13 6.99 -18.68
CA TYR A 162 -3.76 8.10 -17.81
C TYR A 162 -3.27 9.31 -18.61
N THR A 163 -3.35 10.46 -17.96
CA THR A 163 -2.86 11.74 -18.47
C THR A 163 -1.72 12.28 -17.63
N LEU A 164 -0.68 12.80 -18.28
CA LEU A 164 0.37 13.60 -17.64
C LEU A 164 0.04 15.07 -17.81
N ALA A 165 0.12 15.85 -16.74
CA ALA A 165 -0.14 17.28 -16.74
C ALA A 165 1.14 18.10 -17.00
N GLU A 166 1.99 17.65 -17.92
CA GLU A 166 3.18 18.41 -18.33
C GLU A 166 2.80 19.35 -19.50
N ASN A 167 3.06 20.65 -19.32
CA ASN A 167 2.96 21.68 -20.36
C ASN A 167 1.57 21.91 -21.00
N ASN A 168 0.48 21.94 -20.22
CA ASN A 168 -0.89 22.22 -20.69
C ASN A 168 -1.40 21.30 -21.83
N ARG A 169 -0.72 20.19 -22.11
CA ARG A 169 -1.13 19.19 -23.10
C ARG A 169 -1.55 17.92 -22.37
N GLN A 170 -2.81 17.51 -22.54
CA GLN A 170 -3.31 16.26 -22.00
C GLN A 170 -2.85 15.12 -22.92
N TYR A 171 -1.79 14.43 -22.54
CA TYR A 171 -1.35 13.24 -23.27
C TYR A 171 -2.13 12.02 -22.78
N PHE A 172 -2.67 11.22 -23.69
CA PHE A 172 -3.39 10.00 -23.34
C PHE A 172 -2.51 8.78 -23.57
N PHE A 173 -2.16 8.07 -22.49
CA PHE A 173 -1.32 6.90 -22.59
C PHE A 173 -2.13 5.63 -22.37
N LYS A 174 -2.17 4.75 -23.37
CA LYS A 174 -2.73 3.40 -23.24
C LYS A 174 -1.62 2.44 -22.83
N LYS A 175 -1.78 1.75 -21.72
CA LYS A 175 -0.92 0.61 -21.37
C LYS A 175 -1.77 -0.64 -21.19
N ILE A 176 -1.44 -1.67 -21.97
CA ILE A 176 -1.86 -3.04 -21.70
C ILE A 176 -0.68 -3.72 -21.02
N VAL A 177 -0.94 -4.45 -19.93
CA VAL A 177 0.08 -5.19 -19.18
C VAL A 177 -0.49 -6.53 -18.81
N LYS A 178 0.30 -7.59 -19.01
CA LYS A 178 0.03 -8.92 -18.48
C LYS A 178 1.14 -9.25 -17.48
N LEU A 179 0.81 -9.30 -16.20
CA LEU A 179 1.73 -9.69 -15.13
C LEU A 179 1.47 -11.15 -14.81
N ASN A 180 2.53 -11.93 -14.62
CA ASN A 180 2.42 -13.31 -14.16
C ASN A 180 3.13 -13.45 -12.82
N LEU A 181 2.39 -13.84 -11.77
CA LEU A 181 2.86 -13.94 -10.40
C LEU A 181 2.78 -15.39 -9.92
N PRO A 182 3.91 -16.10 -9.83
CA PRO A 182 3.96 -17.40 -9.18
C PRO A 182 3.74 -17.25 -7.67
N VAL A 183 2.89 -18.11 -7.10
CA VAL A 183 2.55 -18.11 -5.68
C VAL A 183 2.68 -19.52 -5.11
N TYR A 184 3.31 -19.60 -3.95
CA TYR A 184 3.38 -20.80 -3.11
C TYR A 184 2.54 -20.56 -1.87
N ILE A 185 1.54 -21.41 -1.64
CA ILE A 185 0.66 -21.33 -0.47
C ILE A 185 0.98 -22.45 0.50
N GLY A 186 1.21 -22.08 1.76
CA GLY A 186 1.41 -23.00 2.87
C GLY A 186 1.10 -22.34 4.21
N GLU A 187 1.33 -23.06 5.32
CA GLU A 187 1.03 -22.56 6.67
C GLU A 187 1.79 -21.27 7.02
N THR A 188 3.03 -21.14 6.53
CA THR A 188 3.90 -19.98 6.75
C THR A 188 3.99 -19.12 5.49
N GLY A 189 3.86 -17.80 5.65
CA GLY A 189 3.92 -16.86 4.52
C GLY A 189 3.25 -15.53 4.84
N ASN A 190 3.19 -14.65 3.85
CA ASN A 190 2.49 -13.37 4.00
C ASN A 190 0.96 -13.60 4.03
N GLU A 191 0.25 -12.85 4.86
CA GLU A 191 -1.22 -12.87 4.94
C GLU A 191 -1.91 -12.16 3.76
N SER A 192 -1.14 -11.61 2.83
CA SER A 192 -1.65 -11.01 1.61
C SER A 192 -0.67 -11.15 0.46
N ILE A 193 -1.22 -11.15 -0.75
CA ILE A 193 -0.43 -11.15 -1.99
C ILE A 193 -0.28 -9.71 -2.44
N THR A 194 0.95 -9.16 -2.43
CA THR A 194 1.15 -7.75 -2.80
C THR A 194 1.71 -7.65 -4.22
N VAL A 195 1.03 -6.86 -5.06
CA VAL A 195 1.47 -6.57 -6.44
C VAL A 195 1.61 -5.06 -6.59
N LEU A 196 2.85 -4.60 -6.69
CA LEU A 196 3.17 -3.21 -7.02
C LEU A 196 3.51 -3.10 -8.50
N TYR A 197 2.72 -2.31 -9.24
CA TYR A 197 3.01 -1.99 -10.63
C TYR A 197 3.21 -0.49 -10.79
N GLY A 198 4.39 -0.10 -11.25
CA GLY A 198 4.75 1.31 -11.48
C GLY A 198 5.09 1.59 -12.93
N PHE A 199 4.70 2.77 -13.39
CA PHE A 199 5.16 3.31 -14.67
C PHE A 199 6.50 4.01 -14.46
N VAL A 200 7.53 3.57 -15.17
CA VAL A 200 8.84 4.25 -15.20
C VAL A 200 8.85 5.18 -16.41
N THR A 201 8.84 6.49 -16.18
CA THR A 201 9.17 7.48 -17.20
C THR A 201 10.68 7.55 -17.29
N THR A 202 11.27 6.95 -18.32
CA THR A 202 12.66 7.28 -18.67
C THR A 202 12.67 8.73 -19.14
N LYS A 203 13.26 9.63 -18.34
CA LYS A 203 13.68 10.93 -18.85
C LYS A 203 14.68 10.64 -19.96
N ASN A 204 14.30 10.93 -21.21
CA ASN A 204 15.27 11.06 -22.30
C ASN A 204 15.94 12.42 -22.19
#